data_AF-A0A7S0GEY6-F1
#
_entry.id   AF-A0A7S0GEY6-F1
#
_cell.length_a   1.000
_cell.length_b   1.000
_cell.length_c   1.000
_cell.angle_alpha   90.00
_cell.angle_beta   90.00
_cell.angle_gamma   90.00
#
_symmetry.space_group_name_H-M   'P 1'
#
loop_
_entity.id
_entity.type
_entity.pdbx_description
1 polymer ?
#
loop_
_entity_poly.entity_id
_entity_poly.type
_entity_poly.pdbx_seq_one_letter_code
_entity_poly.pdbx_strand_id
1 'polypeptide(L)'
;LHTHADIISTFNAVKESLVDDGTLIVELSHPQETFSMVECTRNSWEVPLDVNDDKTNEGGGDAQGNGGTLSIVWGDENDVFHPITQIRNFTVQFDLVMNGEDDTKSCQSVKDVVPMRLFTAQELYALATCCGLEVVEMFGALDDEVEVWNAEEETAFRLVCVMRKQTSLN
;
A
#
# COMPACT_ATOMS: atom_id res chain seq x y z
N LEU A 1 -13.78 1.42 -0.96
CA LEU A 1 -13.91 -0.01 -1.29
C LEU A 1 -13.93 -0.80 0.02
N HIS A 2 -15.10 -0.93 0.64
CA HIS A 2 -15.18 -1.46 2.02
C HIS A 2 -16.18 -2.60 2.18
N THR A 3 -16.88 -2.96 1.11
CA THR A 3 -17.77 -4.13 1.08
C THR A 3 -17.34 -5.13 0.01
N HIS A 4 -17.80 -6.38 0.11
CA HIS A 4 -17.63 -7.36 -0.96
C HIS A 4 -18.26 -6.89 -2.28
N ALA A 5 -19.40 -6.20 -2.23
CA ALA A 5 -20.07 -5.67 -3.41
C ALA A 5 -19.21 -4.60 -4.11
N ASP A 6 -18.55 -3.73 -3.35
CA ASP A 6 -17.62 -2.74 -3.91
C ASP A 6 -16.47 -3.42 -4.65
N ILE A 7 -15.89 -4.47 -4.05
CA ILE A 7 -14.77 -5.21 -4.67
C ILE A 7 -15.20 -5.97 -5.90
N ILE A 8 -16.37 -6.61 -5.87
CA ILE A 8 -16.95 -7.27 -7.05
C ILE A 8 -17.19 -6.26 -8.17
N SER A 9 -17.69 -5.07 -7.84
CA SER A 9 -17.87 -3.99 -8.82
C SER A 9 -16.54 -3.54 -9.42
N THR A 10 -15.50 -3.41 -8.59
CA THR A 10 -14.15 -3.05 -9.05
C THR A 10 -13.55 -4.13 -9.95
N PHE A 11 -13.60 -5.39 -9.54
CA PHE A 11 -13.07 -6.50 -10.34
C PHE A 11 -13.81 -6.65 -11.67
N ASN A 12 -15.13 -6.48 -11.70
CA ASN A 12 -15.86 -6.47 -12.97
C ASN A 12 -15.46 -5.30 -13.87
N ALA A 13 -15.35 -4.08 -13.34
CA ALA A 13 -14.94 -2.92 -14.13
C ALA A 13 -13.52 -3.07 -14.71
N VAL A 14 -12.59 -3.63 -13.92
CA VAL A 14 -11.23 -3.92 -14.40
C VAL A 14 -11.25 -5.02 -15.45
N LYS A 15 -11.97 -6.12 -15.22
CA LYS A 15 -12.10 -7.23 -16.17
C LYS A 15 -12.67 -6.79 -17.52
N GLU A 16 -13.62 -5.85 -17.55
CA GLU A 16 -14.14 -5.27 -18.79
C GLU A 16 -13.07 -4.54 -19.61
N SER A 17 -12.04 -4.02 -18.95
CA SER A 17 -10.91 -3.34 -19.58
C SER A 17 -9.79 -4.31 -20.02
N LEU A 18 -9.83 -5.58 -19.59
CA LEU A 18 -8.84 -6.58 -19.95
C LEU A 18 -9.21 -7.27 -21.27
N VAL A 19 -8.20 -7.44 -22.13
CA VAL A 19 -8.26 -8.42 -23.23
C VAL A 19 -8.38 -9.83 -22.67
N ASP A 20 -8.81 -10.78 -23.50
CA ASP A 20 -8.82 -12.18 -23.13
C ASP A 20 -7.39 -12.64 -22.77
N ASP A 21 -7.29 -13.46 -21.72
CA ASP A 21 -6.04 -13.83 -21.05
C ASP A 21 -5.22 -12.65 -20.48
N GLY A 22 -5.80 -11.45 -20.41
CA GLY A 22 -5.19 -10.27 -19.80
C GLY A 22 -4.98 -10.43 -18.29
N THR A 23 -3.89 -9.85 -17.79
CA THR A 23 -3.45 -9.97 -16.40
C THR A 23 -3.86 -8.75 -15.57
N LEU A 24 -4.37 -9.00 -14.38
CA LEU A 24 -4.52 -8.03 -13.30
C LEU A 24 -3.57 -8.41 -12.17
N ILE A 25 -2.76 -7.46 -11.69
CA ILE A 25 -1.91 -7.62 -10.53
C ILE A 25 -2.43 -6.68 -9.44
N VAL A 26 -2.68 -7.23 -8.25
CA VAL A 26 -3.14 -6.45 -7.09
C VAL A 26 -2.19 -6.67 -5.93
N GLU A 27 -1.68 -5.57 -5.39
CA GLU A 27 -0.87 -5.55 -4.18
C GLU A 27 -1.73 -5.17 -2.98
N LEU A 28 -1.59 -5.90 -1.88
CA LEU A 28 -2.32 -5.70 -0.62
C LEU A 28 -1.40 -5.91 0.58
N SER A 29 -1.85 -5.44 1.74
CA SER A 29 -1.35 -5.90 3.04
C SER A 29 -1.30 -7.42 3.12
N HIS A 30 -0.31 -7.95 3.83
CA HIS A 30 -0.20 -9.40 3.99
C HIS A 30 -1.44 -10.00 4.70
N PRO A 31 -1.99 -11.15 4.26
CA PRO A 31 -3.18 -11.75 4.84
C PRO A 31 -3.10 -12.00 6.35
N GLN A 32 -1.89 -12.26 6.88
CA GLN A 32 -1.69 -12.41 8.33
C GLN A 32 -2.05 -11.14 9.10
N GLU A 33 -1.90 -9.94 8.54
CA GLU A 33 -2.28 -8.68 9.19
C GLU A 33 -3.78 -8.57 9.48
N THR A 34 -4.60 -9.40 8.81
CA THR A 34 -6.06 -9.42 9.01
C THR A 34 -6.44 -9.93 10.40
N PHE A 35 -5.70 -10.91 10.92
CA PHE A 35 -6.03 -11.56 12.21
C PHE A 35 -4.86 -11.70 13.16
N SER A 36 -3.66 -11.21 12.81
CA SER A 36 -2.54 -11.20 13.75
C SER A 36 -2.90 -10.29 14.93
N MET A 37 -2.69 -10.81 16.15
CA MET A 37 -2.75 -10.02 17.39
C MET A 37 -1.41 -9.31 17.66
N VAL A 38 -0.51 -9.31 16.69
CA VAL A 38 0.84 -8.75 16.78
C VAL A 38 0.78 -7.25 16.46
N GLU A 39 1.82 -6.51 16.85
CA GLU A 39 1.91 -5.06 16.65
C GLU A 39 1.56 -4.66 15.20
N CYS A 40 0.80 -3.57 15.08
CA CYS A 40 0.41 -3.00 13.80
C CYS A 40 1.66 -2.70 12.97
N THR A 41 1.64 -3.05 11.68
CA THR A 41 2.69 -2.68 10.72
C THR A 41 2.80 -1.16 10.68
N ARG A 42 3.72 -0.62 11.47
CA ARG A 42 4.07 0.80 11.48
C ARG A 42 5.19 1.01 10.46
N ASN A 43 4.86 1.70 9.39
CA ASN A 43 5.84 2.08 8.38
C ASN A 43 6.12 3.57 8.49
N SER A 44 7.39 3.94 8.47
CA SER A 44 7.79 5.34 8.40
C SER A 44 8.93 5.53 7.41
N TRP A 45 8.85 6.60 6.64
CA TRP A 45 9.93 7.00 5.75
C TRP A 45 10.01 8.52 5.69
N GLU A 46 11.19 9.02 5.33
CA GLU A 46 11.45 10.44 5.19
C GLU A 46 11.70 10.77 3.72
N VAL A 47 11.14 11.89 3.29
CA VAL A 47 11.33 12.45 1.95
C VAL A 47 12.07 13.77 2.12
N PRO A 48 13.34 13.87 1.69
CA PRO A 48 14.04 15.15 1.66
C PRO A 48 13.39 16.07 0.62
N LEU A 49 13.22 17.33 0.97
CA LEU A 49 12.71 18.37 0.08
C LEU A 49 13.89 19.25 -0.35
N ASP A 50 14.41 18.98 -1.54
CA ASP A 50 15.38 19.86 -2.18
C ASP A 50 14.66 21.08 -2.77
N VAL A 51 15.15 22.28 -2.47
CA VAL A 51 14.58 23.54 -2.98
C VAL A 51 15.15 23.90 -4.37
N ASN A 52 16.01 23.07 -4.94
CA ASN A 52 16.68 23.35 -6.21
C ASN A 52 16.30 22.33 -7.29
N ASP A 53 15.02 22.32 -7.69
CA ASP A 53 14.56 21.58 -8.87
C ASP A 53 14.71 22.41 -10.17
N ASP A 54 15.56 23.45 -10.16
CA ASP A 54 16.02 24.14 -11.35
C ASP A 54 17.35 23.56 -11.82
N LYS A 55 17.27 22.60 -12.73
CA LYS A 55 18.40 22.09 -13.51
C LYS A 55 18.98 23.18 -14.41
N THR A 56 19.77 24.11 -13.88
CA THR A 56 20.66 24.97 -14.70
C THR A 56 21.99 25.36 -14.05
N ASN A 57 22.52 24.64 -13.06
CA ASN A 57 23.86 24.97 -12.53
C ASN A 57 24.90 23.89 -12.84
N GLU A 58 25.44 23.95 -14.06
CA GLU A 58 26.82 23.55 -14.31
C GLU A 58 27.75 24.49 -13.54
N GLY A 59 28.02 24.18 -12.27
CA GLY A 59 28.93 24.96 -11.45
C GLY A 59 28.89 24.49 -10.01
N GLY A 60 29.95 23.78 -9.60
CA GLY A 60 30.12 23.28 -8.24
C GLY A 60 30.16 24.40 -7.20
N GLY A 61 28.99 24.73 -6.66
CA GLY A 61 28.80 25.55 -5.48
C GLY A 61 28.00 24.77 -4.46
N ASP A 62 28.48 24.76 -3.22
CA ASP A 62 27.88 24.06 -2.09
C ASP A 62 26.38 24.43 -1.97
N ALA A 63 25.52 23.42 -2.07
CA ALA A 63 24.07 23.57 -1.98
C ALA A 63 23.66 23.93 -0.54
N GLN A 64 23.90 25.18 -0.13
CA GLN A 64 23.43 25.75 1.11
C GLN A 64 21.98 26.27 0.90
N GLY A 65 21.07 25.35 0.57
CA GLY A 65 19.64 25.66 0.38
C GLY A 65 18.83 25.26 1.61
N ASN A 66 17.80 26.05 1.93
CA ASN A 66 16.77 25.85 2.96
C ASN A 66 15.90 24.59 2.74
N GLY A 67 16.54 23.43 2.54
CA GLY A 67 15.84 22.16 2.33
C GLY A 67 15.02 21.75 3.55
N GLY A 68 13.90 21.08 3.32
CA GLY A 68 13.06 20.52 4.36
C GLY A 68 13.10 19.00 4.40
N THR A 69 12.46 18.40 5.38
CA THR A 69 12.19 16.96 5.45
C THR A 69 10.71 16.75 5.70
N LEU A 70 10.07 15.91 4.88
CA LEU A 70 8.74 15.41 5.13
C LEU A 70 8.85 13.99 5.70
N SER A 71 8.47 13.79 6.96
CA SER A 71 8.33 12.46 7.56
C SER A 71 6.90 11.98 7.39
N ILE A 72 6.74 10.73 6.93
CA ILE A 72 5.44 10.09 6.76
C ILE A 72 5.40 8.87 7.66
N VAL A 73 4.36 8.75 8.48
CA VAL A 73 4.11 7.61 9.36
C VAL A 73 2.75 7.02 9.03
N TRP A 74 2.73 5.73 8.74
CA TRP A 74 1.54 4.93 8.52
C TRP A 74 1.40 3.91 9.64
N GLY A 75 0.27 3.94 10.35
CA GLY A 75 0.01 3.10 11.50
C GLY A 75 0.28 3.77 12.85
N ASP A 76 -0.58 3.49 13.83
CA ASP A 76 -0.46 3.87 15.24
C ASP A 76 -0.80 2.65 16.12
N GLU A 77 -0.23 2.58 17.32
CA GLU A 77 -0.50 1.50 18.28
C GLU A 77 -1.98 1.43 18.70
N ASN A 78 -2.70 2.53 18.53
CA ASN A 78 -4.12 2.66 18.86
C ASN A 78 -5.06 2.44 17.65
N ASP A 79 -4.54 2.05 16.48
CA ASP A 79 -5.35 1.83 15.28
C ASP A 79 -6.31 0.66 15.46
N VAL A 80 -7.61 0.98 15.41
CA VAL A 80 -8.68 0.03 15.69
C VAL A 80 -9.00 -0.82 14.47
N PHE A 81 -9.01 -2.15 14.67
CA PHE A 81 -9.51 -3.11 13.69
C PHE A 81 -10.88 -3.65 14.10
N HIS A 82 -11.84 -3.61 13.17
CA HIS A 82 -13.18 -4.16 13.37
C HIS A 82 -13.29 -5.53 12.69
N PRO A 83 -13.25 -6.65 13.44
CA PRO A 83 -13.04 -7.99 12.88
C PRO A 83 -14.19 -8.49 11.98
N ILE A 84 -15.41 -7.99 12.17
CA ILE A 84 -16.57 -8.40 11.35
C ILE A 84 -16.56 -7.74 9.97
N THR A 85 -16.14 -6.47 9.90
CA THR A 85 -16.09 -5.73 8.64
C THR A 85 -14.71 -5.86 7.98
N GLN A 86 -13.73 -6.33 8.75
CA GLN A 86 -12.32 -6.42 8.40
C GLN A 86 -11.73 -5.06 7.99
N ILE A 87 -12.25 -3.98 8.58
CA ILE A 87 -11.75 -2.64 8.34
C ILE A 87 -10.83 -2.25 9.49
N ARG A 88 -9.61 -1.85 9.16
CA ARG A 88 -8.71 -1.16 10.07
C ARG A 88 -8.70 0.33 9.76
N ASN A 89 -8.81 1.13 10.80
CA ASN A 89 -8.68 2.58 10.71
C ASN A 89 -7.21 2.93 10.92
N PHE A 90 -6.46 3.08 9.83
CA PHE A 90 -5.05 3.40 9.89
C PHE A 90 -4.84 4.88 10.13
N THR A 91 -4.07 5.21 11.16
CA THR A 91 -3.56 6.55 11.35
C THR A 91 -2.51 6.84 10.29
N VAL A 92 -2.60 8.00 9.65
CA VAL A 92 -1.57 8.52 8.75
C VAL A 92 -1.15 9.90 9.22
N GLN A 93 0.14 10.08 9.45
CA GLN A 93 0.70 11.34 9.92
C GLN A 93 1.80 11.82 8.97
N PHE A 94 1.77 13.11 8.68
CA PHE A 94 2.76 13.84 7.89
C PHE A 94 3.36 14.92 8.76
N ASP A 95 4.66 14.88 8.99
CA ASP A 95 5.41 15.90 9.71
C ASP A 95 6.40 16.58 8.76
N LEU A 96 6.13 17.85 8.45
CA LEU A 96 6.97 18.69 7.60
C LEU A 96 7.86 19.57 8.48
N VAL A 97 9.17 19.40 8.34
CA VAL A 97 10.18 20.25 8.97
C VAL A 97 10.92 21.04 7.90
N MET A 98 10.81 22.37 7.89
CA MET A 98 11.58 23.23 6.98
C MET A 98 12.70 23.93 7.74
N ASN A 99 13.89 23.97 7.14
CA ASN A 99 14.99 24.79 7.61
C ASN A 99 14.80 26.22 7.09
N GLY A 100 14.80 27.21 7.98
CA GLY A 100 14.75 28.63 7.63
C GLY A 100 16.14 29.26 7.54
N GLU A 101 16.19 30.48 6.97
CA GLU A 101 17.44 31.21 6.67
C GLU A 101 18.30 31.53 7.91
N ASP A 102 17.69 31.62 9.10
CA ASP A 102 18.34 32.01 10.36
C ASP A 102 18.46 30.83 11.37
N ASP A 103 18.66 29.59 10.89
CA ASP A 103 18.59 28.35 11.71
C ASP A 103 17.22 28.12 12.39
N THR A 104 16.20 28.93 12.04
CA THR A 104 14.83 28.78 12.53
C THR A 104 14.17 27.60 11.84
N LYS A 105 13.68 26.60 12.59
CA LYS A 105 12.92 25.47 12.06
C LYS A 105 11.43 25.73 12.17
N SER A 106 10.69 25.60 11.07
CA SER A 106 9.22 25.52 11.14
C SER A 106 8.80 24.06 11.06
N CYS A 107 7.85 23.65 11.92
CA CYS A 107 7.26 22.33 11.91
C CYS A 107 5.76 22.43 11.68
N GLN A 108 5.24 21.65 10.74
CA GLN A 108 3.81 21.46 10.50
C GLN A 108 3.49 19.98 10.56
N SER A 109 2.38 19.63 11.21
CA SER A 109 1.93 18.25 11.32
C SER A 109 0.47 18.15 10.88
N VAL A 110 0.17 17.15 10.05
CA VAL A 110 -1.18 16.76 9.68
C VAL A 110 -1.36 15.29 10.00
N LYS A 111 -2.43 14.95 10.72
CA LYS A 111 -2.81 13.59 11.09
C LYS A 111 -4.24 13.32 10.65
N ASP A 112 -4.47 12.19 10.01
CA ASP A 112 -5.79 11.73 9.62
C ASP A 112 -5.93 10.21 9.81
N VAL A 113 -7.16 9.70 9.70
CA VAL A 113 -7.48 8.29 9.84
C VAL A 113 -8.10 7.76 8.54
N VAL A 114 -7.43 6.78 7.94
CA VAL A 114 -7.81 6.17 6.66
C VAL A 114 -8.36 4.76 6.90
N PRO A 115 -9.65 4.50 6.64
CA PRO A 115 -10.18 3.15 6.73
C PRO A 115 -9.66 2.32 5.55
N MET A 116 -9.04 1.18 5.85
CA MET A 116 -8.62 0.19 4.86
C MET A 116 -9.21 -1.16 5.20
N ARG A 117 -9.80 -1.81 4.19
CA ARG A 117 -10.29 -3.17 4.33
C ARG A 117 -9.14 -4.15 4.11
N LEU A 118 -8.96 -5.06 5.05
CA LEU A 118 -8.00 -6.15 4.99
C LEU A 118 -8.68 -7.40 4.45
N PHE A 119 -7.90 -8.24 3.77
CA PHE A 119 -8.39 -9.44 3.11
C PHE A 119 -7.54 -10.63 3.50
N THR A 120 -8.21 -11.74 3.76
CA THR A 120 -7.54 -13.03 3.65
C THR A 120 -7.29 -13.37 2.19
N ALA A 121 -6.27 -14.18 1.92
CA ALA A 121 -6.04 -14.69 0.58
C ALA A 121 -7.20 -15.58 0.08
N GLN A 122 -7.88 -16.31 0.98
CA GLN A 122 -9.08 -17.10 0.63
C GLN A 122 -10.24 -16.21 0.17
N GLU A 123 -10.47 -15.08 0.83
CA GLU A 123 -11.50 -14.11 0.40
C GLU A 123 -11.17 -13.51 -0.95
N LEU A 124 -9.91 -13.14 -1.18
CA LEU A 124 -9.47 -12.60 -2.46
C LEU A 124 -9.69 -13.60 -3.60
N TYR A 125 -9.33 -14.86 -3.35
CA TYR A 125 -9.56 -15.96 -4.29
C TYR A 125 -11.05 -16.14 -4.61
N ALA A 126 -11.91 -16.15 -3.59
CA ALA A 126 -13.35 -16.29 -3.77
C ALA A 126 -13.94 -15.10 -4.57
N LEU A 127 -13.56 -13.86 -4.23
CA LEU A 127 -14.03 -12.65 -4.91
C LEU A 127 -13.61 -12.62 -6.38
N ALA A 128 -12.36 -12.97 -6.68
CA ALA A 128 -11.85 -13.07 -8.05
C ALA A 128 -12.66 -14.11 -8.86
N THR A 129 -12.85 -15.30 -8.29
CA THR A 129 -13.61 -16.39 -8.92
C THR A 129 -15.05 -15.98 -9.21
N CYS A 130 -15.73 -15.32 -8.26
CA CYS A 130 -17.08 -14.79 -8.46
C CYS A 130 -17.17 -13.77 -9.60
N CYS A 131 -16.06 -13.13 -9.97
CA CYS A 131 -15.98 -12.18 -11.05
C CYS A 131 -15.49 -12.81 -12.37
N GLY A 132 -15.24 -14.12 -12.44
CA GLY A 132 -14.68 -14.76 -13.64
C GLY A 132 -13.23 -14.39 -13.91
N LEU A 133 -12.49 -14.03 -12.85
CA LEU A 133 -11.04 -13.92 -12.85
C LEU A 133 -10.47 -15.21 -12.25
N GLU A 134 -9.47 -15.77 -12.91
CA GLU A 134 -8.66 -16.88 -12.39
C GLU A 134 -7.53 -16.30 -11.55
N VAL A 135 -7.37 -16.74 -10.30
CA VAL A 135 -6.14 -16.48 -9.55
C VAL A 135 -5.06 -17.42 -10.06
N VAL A 136 -4.03 -16.85 -10.67
CA VAL A 136 -2.91 -17.60 -11.26
C VAL A 136 -1.89 -17.93 -10.20
N GLU A 137 -1.50 -16.95 -9.39
CA GLU A 137 -0.47 -17.11 -8.36
C GLU A 137 -0.58 -16.02 -7.28
N MET A 138 -0.06 -16.30 -6.09
CA MET A 138 0.05 -15.32 -5.00
C MET A 138 1.47 -15.30 -4.42
N PHE A 139 2.12 -14.14 -4.49
CA PHE A 139 3.50 -13.94 -4.02
C PHE A 139 3.55 -13.08 -2.77
N GLY A 140 4.62 -13.24 -1.99
CA GLY A 140 5.02 -12.34 -0.91
C GLY A 140 6.00 -11.28 -1.40
N ALA A 141 6.12 -10.16 -0.67
CA ALA A 141 7.27 -9.24 -0.78
C ALA A 141 7.56 -8.58 -2.14
N LEU A 142 6.65 -8.64 -3.13
CA LEU A 142 6.94 -8.29 -4.53
C LEU A 142 8.07 -9.15 -5.16
N ASP A 143 8.24 -10.37 -4.66
CA ASP A 143 9.29 -11.31 -5.06
C ASP A 143 8.65 -12.66 -5.47
N ASP A 144 8.98 -13.17 -6.66
CA ASP A 144 8.40 -14.39 -7.20
C ASP A 144 8.97 -15.68 -6.57
N GLU A 145 10.02 -15.56 -5.77
CA GLU A 145 10.58 -16.64 -4.97
C GLU A 145 9.98 -16.71 -3.55
N VAL A 146 9.26 -15.68 -3.12
CA VAL A 146 8.68 -15.60 -1.77
C VAL A 146 7.23 -16.08 -1.80
N GLU A 147 6.98 -17.23 -1.16
CA GLU A 147 5.63 -17.74 -0.97
C GLU A 147 4.87 -16.95 0.12
N VAL A 148 3.66 -16.48 -0.19
CA VAL A 148 2.82 -15.73 0.75
C VAL A 148 2.40 -16.54 1.99
N TRP A 149 2.51 -17.87 1.94
CA TRP A 149 2.11 -18.74 3.05
C TRP A 149 3.27 -19.07 3.99
N ASN A 150 4.49 -18.68 3.64
CA ASN A 150 5.66 -18.96 4.46
C ASN A 150 5.68 -18.01 5.67
N ALA A 151 5.03 -18.44 6.75
CA ALA A 151 4.91 -17.68 7.99
C ALA A 151 6.24 -17.53 8.77
N GLU A 152 7.30 -18.24 8.36
CA GLU A 152 8.63 -18.14 8.97
C GLU A 152 9.45 -17.00 8.36
N GLU A 153 8.98 -16.43 7.26
CA GLU A 153 9.64 -15.38 6.52
C GLU A 153 9.02 -14.01 6.88
N GLU A 154 9.69 -13.25 7.75
CA GLU A 154 9.41 -11.82 8.01
C GLU A 154 9.40 -10.98 6.72
N THR A 155 9.90 -11.54 5.62
CA THR A 155 10.01 -10.97 4.28
C THR A 155 8.68 -10.89 3.55
N ALA A 156 7.67 -11.72 3.83
CA ALA A 156 6.37 -11.69 3.12
C ALA A 156 5.45 -10.54 3.59
N PHE A 157 5.96 -9.33 3.82
CA PHE A 157 5.21 -8.21 4.41
C PHE A 157 4.04 -7.68 3.55
N ARG A 158 3.90 -8.15 2.30
CA ARG A 158 2.78 -7.83 1.39
C ARG A 158 2.35 -9.06 0.62
N LEU A 159 1.09 -9.07 0.18
CA LEU A 159 0.56 -10.00 -0.80
C LEU A 159 0.52 -9.35 -2.17
N VAL A 160 1.00 -10.07 -3.17
CA VAL A 160 0.82 -9.77 -4.59
C VAL A 160 -0.03 -10.88 -5.20
N CYS A 161 -1.25 -10.55 -5.57
CA CYS A 161 -2.17 -11.48 -6.21
C CYS A 161 -2.17 -11.25 -7.73
N VAL A 162 -1.83 -12.29 -8.48
CA VAL A 162 -1.86 -12.29 -9.94
C VAL A 162 -3.14 -12.99 -10.40
N MET A 163 -3.94 -12.27 -11.16
CA MET A 163 -5.22 -12.74 -11.70
C MET A 163 -5.21 -12.65 -13.23
N ARG A 164 -5.96 -13.53 -13.87
CA ARG A 164 -6.14 -13.54 -15.32
C ARG A 164 -7.63 -13.55 -15.68
N LYS A 165 -8.01 -12.78 -16.70
CA LYS A 165 -9.36 -12.88 -17.27
C LYS A 165 -9.50 -14.21 -17.99
N GLN A 166 -10.44 -15.04 -17.53
CA GLN A 166 -10.73 -16.30 -18.22
C GLN A 166 -11.32 -16.01 -19.59
N THR A 167 -10.73 -16.62 -20.62
CA THR A 167 -11.30 -16.63 -21.96
C THR A 167 -12.69 -17.28 -21.90
N SER A 168 -13.70 -16.58 -22.41
CA SER A 168 -15.03 -17.17 -22.55
C SER A 168 -14.93 -18.31 -23.55
N LEU A 169 -15.15 -19.55 -23.10
CA LEU A 169 -15.32 -20.68 -24.01
C LEU A 169 -16.58 -20.44 -24.84
N ASN A 170 -16.39 -20.09 -26.11
CA ASN A 170 -17.46 -20.07 -27.13
C ASN A 170 -17.95 -21.48 -27.44
#